data_AF-A0A6L7GVV2-F1
#
_entry.id   AF-A0A6L7GVV2-F1
#
_cell.length_a   1.000
_cell.length_b   1.000
_cell.length_c   1.000
_cell.angle_alpha   90.00
_cell.angle_beta   90.00
_cell.angle_gamma   90.00
#
_symmetry.space_group_name_H-M   'P 1'
#
loop_
_entity.id
_entity.type
_entity.pdbx_description
1 polymer ?
#
loop_
_entity_poly.entity_id
_entity_poly.type
_entity_poly.pdbx_seq_one_letter_code
_entity_poly.pdbx_strand_id
1 'polypeptide(L)'
;MRSSLTAWWARGKIDRVTDANTPDERTSAATPFDADAYDLSDDVSTLADDIDDLRLEIDRLDAMILAAIKRRSAVSKKIGAARMASGGPRLVHSREVKVLDRFAELGQEGHTLAMLLLRLGRGPLGR
;
A
#
# COMPACT_ATOMS: atom_id res chain seq x y z
N MET A 1 22.98 -63.35 0.72
CA MET A 1 23.84 -63.53 1.92
C MET A 1 24.98 -62.53 1.86
N ARG A 2 25.22 -61.79 2.97
CA ARG A 2 26.27 -60.76 3.23
C ARG A 2 26.07 -59.44 2.46
N SER A 3 25.67 -58.29 3.03
CA SER A 3 26.03 -57.52 4.25
C SER A 3 27.19 -56.52 4.05
N SER A 4 26.98 -55.30 4.58
CA SER A 4 27.93 -54.24 5.02
C SER A 4 28.03 -52.98 4.13
N LEU A 5 27.38 -51.85 4.48
CA LEU A 5 27.84 -50.70 5.31
C LEU A 5 29.02 -49.94 4.66
N THR A 6 28.87 -48.70 4.19
CA THR A 6 29.08 -47.39 4.87
C THR A 6 29.08 -46.34 3.73
N ALA A 7 28.67 -45.07 3.85
CA ALA A 7 29.18 -44.05 4.75
C ALA A 7 28.23 -42.83 4.77
N TRP A 8 28.10 -42.28 5.98
CA TRP A 8 27.54 -40.97 6.27
C TRP A 8 28.31 -39.84 5.57
N TRP A 9 27.59 -38.86 5.04
CA TRP A 9 28.11 -37.50 4.88
C TRP A 9 27.13 -36.52 5.52
N ALA A 10 27.48 -36.08 6.72
CA ALA A 10 26.90 -34.93 7.37
C ALA A 10 27.45 -33.66 6.69
N ARG A 11 26.56 -32.84 6.11
CA ARG A 11 26.88 -31.46 5.75
C ARG A 11 25.90 -30.55 6.48
N GLY A 12 26.47 -29.70 7.32
CA GLY A 12 25.80 -28.99 8.40
C GLY A 12 24.62 -28.13 7.94
N LYS A 13 23.57 -28.18 8.75
CA LYS A 13 22.52 -27.16 8.80
C LYS A 13 23.19 -25.84 9.14
N ILE A 14 23.24 -24.93 8.17
CA ILE A 14 23.33 -23.51 8.48
C ILE A 14 21.92 -23.16 8.94
N ASP A 15 21.71 -23.17 10.25
CA ASP A 15 20.48 -22.67 10.83
C ASP A 15 20.35 -21.21 10.42
N ARG A 16 19.32 -20.93 9.62
CA ARG A 16 18.93 -19.58 9.26
C ARG A 16 18.52 -18.92 10.57
N VAL A 17 19.41 -18.09 11.13
CA VAL A 17 19.09 -17.21 12.25
C VAL A 17 17.93 -16.35 11.77
N THR A 18 16.74 -16.74 12.20
CA THR A 18 15.53 -15.96 12.04
C THR A 18 15.64 -14.91 13.11
N ASP A 19 16.05 -13.70 12.72
CA ASP A 19 15.90 -12.53 13.57
C ASP A 19 14.40 -12.34 13.81
N ALA A 20 13.94 -12.92 14.91
CA ALA A 20 12.58 -12.91 15.39
C ALA A 20 12.25 -11.51 15.91
N ASN A 21 12.13 -10.53 15.00
CA ASN A 21 11.59 -9.22 15.32
C ASN A 21 11.11 -8.41 14.09
N THR A 22 10.39 -9.05 13.16
CA THR A 22 9.61 -8.31 12.15
C THR A 22 8.12 -8.41 12.46
N PRO A 23 7.56 -7.55 13.34
CA PRO A 23 6.13 -7.50 13.55
C PRO A 23 5.48 -6.69 12.42
N ASP A 24 5.40 -7.24 11.20
CA ASP A 24 4.61 -6.59 10.14
C ASP A 24 3.92 -7.55 9.14
N GLU A 25 3.78 -8.83 9.50
CA GLU A 25 3.06 -9.84 8.72
C GLU A 25 1.64 -10.14 9.23
N ARG A 26 0.95 -9.15 9.82
CA ARG A 26 -0.51 -9.22 9.80
C ARG A 26 -0.97 -8.90 8.39
N THR A 27 -1.05 -9.94 7.55
CA THR A 27 -1.81 -9.94 6.31
C THR A 27 -3.28 -9.74 6.70
N SER A 28 -3.67 -8.49 6.92
CA SER A 28 -5.07 -8.11 7.00
C SER A 28 -5.63 -8.40 5.63
N ALA A 29 -6.48 -9.43 5.51
CA ALA A 29 -7.38 -9.57 4.37
C ALA A 29 -8.11 -8.23 4.26
N ALA A 30 -7.75 -7.43 3.26
CA ALA A 30 -8.36 -6.13 3.08
C ALA A 30 -9.80 -6.41 2.65
N THR A 31 -10.77 -6.04 3.47
CA THR A 31 -12.16 -5.96 3.02
C THR A 31 -12.17 -5.11 1.75
N PRO A 32 -12.74 -5.61 0.65
CA PRO A 32 -12.82 -4.84 -0.58
C PRO A 32 -13.54 -3.51 -0.32
N PHE A 33 -13.10 -2.46 -1.00
CA PHE A 33 -13.75 -1.16 -0.93
C PHE A 33 -15.09 -1.26 -1.64
N ASP A 34 -16.18 -0.98 -0.92
CA ASP A 34 -17.52 -0.90 -1.48
C ASP A 34 -17.69 0.47 -2.15
N ALA A 35 -17.51 0.53 -3.47
CA ALA A 35 -17.64 1.76 -4.25
C ALA A 35 -19.10 2.23 -4.35
N ASP A 36 -20.05 1.29 -4.40
CA ASP A 36 -21.48 1.58 -4.56
C ASP A 36 -22.04 2.32 -3.33
N ALA A 37 -21.55 1.97 -2.13
CA ALA A 37 -21.91 2.67 -0.89
C ALA A 37 -21.58 4.17 -0.89
N TYR A 38 -20.70 4.62 -1.79
CA TYR A 38 -20.28 6.03 -1.92
C TYR A 38 -20.61 6.63 -3.28
N ASP A 39 -21.38 5.94 -4.11
CA ASP A 39 -21.71 6.37 -5.47
C ASP A 39 -20.44 6.64 -6.30
N LEU A 40 -19.54 5.65 -6.31
CA LEU A 40 -18.24 5.68 -7.02
C LEU A 40 -18.10 4.55 -8.05
N SER A 41 -19.22 3.94 -8.45
CA SER A 41 -19.23 2.96 -9.54
C SER A 41 -18.76 3.61 -10.84
N ASP A 42 -18.09 2.85 -11.70
CA ASP A 42 -17.67 3.30 -13.03
C ASP A 42 -18.81 3.21 -14.06
N ASP A 43 -19.94 2.60 -13.70
CA ASP A 43 -21.16 2.61 -14.50
C ASP A 43 -21.87 3.97 -14.44
N VAL A 44 -21.60 4.79 -15.47
CA VAL A 44 -22.17 6.13 -15.63
C VAL A 44 -23.52 6.13 -16.38
N SER A 45 -24.09 4.96 -16.71
CA SER A 45 -25.32 4.88 -17.52
C SER A 45 -26.57 5.47 -16.85
N THR A 46 -26.51 5.71 -15.55
CA THR A 46 -27.58 6.32 -14.75
C THR A 46 -27.49 7.85 -14.66
N LEU A 47 -26.36 8.45 -15.09
CA LEU A 47 -26.16 9.89 -15.08
C LEU A 47 -26.89 10.56 -16.25
N ALA A 48 -27.22 11.85 -16.08
CA ALA A 48 -27.74 12.65 -17.17
C ALA A 48 -26.66 12.93 -18.23
N ASP A 49 -27.05 13.03 -19.50
CA ASP A 49 -26.14 13.39 -20.60
C ASP A 49 -25.83 14.90 -20.66
N ASP A 50 -26.38 15.71 -19.74
CA ASP A 50 -26.13 17.15 -19.67
C ASP A 50 -24.72 17.47 -19.15
N ILE A 51 -24.01 18.33 -19.88
CA ILE A 51 -22.60 18.63 -19.59
C ILE A 51 -22.43 19.35 -18.24
N ASP A 52 -23.37 20.20 -17.85
CA ASP A 52 -23.25 20.94 -16.60
C ASP A 52 -23.55 20.03 -15.40
N ASP A 53 -24.49 19.09 -15.54
CA ASP A 53 -24.72 18.03 -14.54
C ASP A 53 -23.48 17.13 -14.38
N LEU A 54 -22.86 16.71 -15.49
CA LEU A 54 -21.62 15.90 -15.46
C LEU A 54 -20.44 16.65 -14.82
N ARG A 55 -20.35 17.98 -14.99
CA ARG A 55 -19.31 18.80 -14.34
C ARG A 55 -19.52 18.90 -12.85
N LEU A 56 -20.77 19.06 -12.40
CA LEU A 56 -21.09 19.06 -10.98
C LEU A 56 -20.72 17.71 -10.33
N GLU A 57 -20.89 16.62 -11.08
CA GLU A 57 -20.46 15.31 -10.64
C GLU A 57 -18.93 15.20 -10.51
N ILE A 58 -18.17 15.72 -11.48
CA ILE A 58 -16.70 15.82 -11.34
C ILE A 58 -16.29 16.67 -10.13
N ASP A 59 -16.93 17.82 -9.90
CA ASP A 59 -16.63 18.67 -8.74
C ASP A 59 -16.89 17.95 -7.41
N ARG A 60 -17.96 17.12 -7.34
CA ARG A 60 -18.25 16.25 -6.19
C ARG A 60 -17.13 15.25 -5.97
N LEU A 61 -16.72 14.54 -7.03
CA LEU A 61 -15.65 13.55 -6.98
C LEU A 61 -14.31 14.17 -6.58
N ASP A 62 -13.97 15.34 -7.13
CA ASP A 62 -12.74 16.07 -6.81
C ASP A 62 -12.70 16.52 -5.33
N ALA A 63 -13.84 16.97 -4.79
CA ALA A 63 -13.96 17.29 -3.37
C ALA A 63 -13.72 16.05 -2.49
N MET A 64 -14.26 14.89 -2.88
CA MET A 64 -14.04 13.61 -2.19
C MET A 64 -12.56 13.17 -2.27
N ILE A 65 -11.95 13.22 -3.44
CA ILE A 65 -10.53 12.91 -3.66
C ILE A 65 -9.65 13.81 -2.79
N LEU A 66 -9.90 15.12 -2.80
CA LEU A 66 -9.13 16.08 -2.00
C LEU A 66 -9.24 15.79 -0.50
N ALA A 67 -10.44 15.50 0.00
CA ALA A 67 -10.67 15.13 1.39
C ALA A 67 -9.95 13.83 1.77
N ALA A 68 -10.05 12.81 0.91
CA ALA A 68 -9.39 11.52 1.09
C ALA A 68 -7.87 11.66 1.12
N ILE A 69 -7.29 12.44 0.20
CA ILE A 69 -5.85 12.70 0.15
C ILE A 69 -5.38 13.42 1.41
N LYS A 70 -6.07 14.49 1.84
CA LYS A 70 -5.73 15.20 3.09
C LYS A 70 -5.74 14.26 4.29
N ARG A 71 -6.77 13.43 4.42
CA ARG A 71 -6.88 12.44 5.50
C ARG A 71 -5.76 11.40 5.43
N ARG A 72 -5.50 10.82 4.25
CA ARG A 72 -4.42 9.85 4.01
C ARG A 72 -3.06 10.42 4.37
N SER A 73 -2.77 11.67 3.98
CA SER A 73 -1.52 12.35 4.33
C SER A 73 -1.37 12.55 5.84
N ALA A 74 -2.44 12.96 6.54
CA ALA A 74 -2.42 13.10 8.00
C ALA A 74 -2.17 11.76 8.71
N VAL A 75 -2.83 10.68 8.25
CA VAL A 75 -2.61 9.32 8.77
C VAL A 75 -1.18 8.85 8.51
N SER A 76 -0.65 9.08 7.31
CA SER A 76 0.73 8.70 6.97
C SER A 76 1.76 9.42 7.85
N LYS A 77 1.57 10.72 8.11
CA LYS A 77 2.42 11.49 9.05
C LYS A 77 2.35 10.92 10.47
N LYS A 78 1.14 10.59 10.96
CA LYS A 78 0.95 9.98 12.28
C LYS A 78 1.65 8.62 12.39
N ILE A 79 1.59 7.79 11.34
CA ILE A 79 2.32 6.51 11.28
C ILE A 79 3.82 6.74 11.36
N GLY A 80 4.37 7.68 10.57
CA GLY A 80 5.78 8.02 10.60
C GLY A 80 6.24 8.48 11.99
N ALA A 81 5.48 9.38 12.63
CA ALA A 81 5.74 9.85 13.98
C ALA A 81 5.73 8.70 15.02
N ALA A 82 4.73 7.81 14.95
CA ALA A 82 4.65 6.65 15.83
C ALA A 82 5.84 5.70 15.65
N ARG A 83 6.26 5.42 14.40
CA ARG A 83 7.43 4.58 14.12
C ARG A 83 8.71 5.16 14.72
N MET A 84 8.95 6.45 14.50
CA MET A 84 10.12 7.12 15.07
C MET A 84 10.10 7.13 16.60
N ALA A 85 8.93 7.35 17.22
CA ALA A 85 8.78 7.28 18.67
C ALA A 85 9.09 5.90 19.25
N SER A 86 8.87 4.82 18.47
CA SER A 86 9.24 3.45 18.83
C SER A 86 10.67 3.06 18.41
N GLY A 87 11.51 4.02 17.98
CA GLY A 87 12.89 3.76 17.52
C GLY A 87 12.99 3.08 16.14
N GLY A 88 11.86 2.94 15.43
CA GLY A 88 11.81 2.36 14.10
C GLY A 88 12.21 3.34 12.99
N PRO A 89 12.45 2.83 11.77
CA PRO A 89 12.82 3.67 10.65
C PRO A 89 11.65 4.58 10.24
N ARG A 90 12.00 5.79 9.81
CA ARG A 90 11.04 6.77 9.27
C ARG A 90 10.28 6.22 8.05
N LEU A 91 10.96 5.40 7.24
CA LEU A 91 10.50 4.88 5.95
C LEU A 91 10.61 3.36 5.93
N VAL A 92 9.65 2.69 5.28
CA VAL A 92 9.67 1.24 5.09
C VAL A 92 9.46 0.92 3.62
N HIS A 93 10.51 0.52 2.94
CA HIS A 93 10.49 0.29 1.49
C HIS A 93 9.40 -0.69 1.07
N SER A 94 9.26 -1.82 1.76
CA SER A 94 8.22 -2.83 1.46
C SER A 94 6.79 -2.28 1.57
N ARG A 95 6.55 -1.30 2.46
CA ARG A 95 5.25 -0.62 2.58
C ARG A 95 5.01 0.38 1.45
N GLU A 96 6.06 1.01 0.94
CA GLU A 96 5.97 1.93 -0.20
C GLU A 96 5.71 1.19 -1.50
N VAL A 97 6.36 0.05 -1.72
CA VAL A 97 6.09 -0.83 -2.86
C VAL A 97 4.62 -1.26 -2.87
N LYS A 98 4.07 -1.67 -1.72
CA LYS A 98 2.62 -1.95 -1.58
C LYS A 98 1.68 -0.77 -1.86
N VAL A 99 2.19 0.46 -1.82
CA VAL A 99 1.42 1.63 -2.27
C VAL A 99 1.50 1.76 -3.79
N LEU A 100 2.69 1.62 -4.38
CA LEU A 100 2.88 1.64 -5.83
C LEU A 100 2.03 0.57 -6.51
N ASP A 101 2.08 -0.67 -6.01
CA ASP A 101 1.34 -1.81 -6.57
C ASP A 101 -0.18 -1.55 -6.58
N ARG A 102 -0.71 -0.89 -5.54
CA ARG A 102 -2.15 -0.58 -5.45
C ARG A 102 -2.61 0.41 -6.52
N PHE A 103 -1.75 1.32 -6.95
CA PHE A 103 -2.10 2.29 -7.98
C PHE A 103 -1.65 1.84 -9.38
N ALA A 104 -1.01 0.68 -9.53
CA ALA A 104 -0.56 0.17 -10.82
C ALA A 104 -1.71 -0.10 -11.80
N GLU A 105 -2.94 -0.27 -11.29
CA GLU A 105 -4.18 -0.39 -12.09
C GLU A 105 -4.42 0.84 -12.98
N LEU A 106 -3.91 2.02 -12.61
CA LEU A 106 -3.97 3.25 -13.40
C LEU A 106 -2.76 3.42 -14.34
N GLY A 107 -1.95 2.38 -14.53
CA GLY A 107 -0.76 2.39 -15.38
C GLY A 107 0.31 3.38 -14.92
N GLN A 108 0.92 4.08 -15.88
CA GLN A 108 2.02 5.02 -15.62
C GLN A 108 1.60 6.19 -14.72
N GLU A 109 0.39 6.72 -14.93
CA GLU A 109 -0.14 7.82 -14.12
C GLU A 109 -0.44 7.39 -12.68
N GLY A 110 -0.84 6.13 -12.49
CA GLY A 110 -0.96 5.51 -11.18
C GLY A 110 0.33 5.51 -10.38
N HIS A 111 1.44 5.18 -11.02
CA HIS A 111 2.76 5.25 -10.39
C HIS A 111 3.10 6.69 -9.97
N THR A 112 2.87 7.68 -10.84
CA THR A 112 3.07 9.10 -10.54
C THR A 112 2.21 9.55 -9.35
N LEU A 113 0.93 9.20 -9.35
CA LEU A 113 0.00 9.50 -8.26
C LEU A 113 0.46 8.89 -6.94
N ALA A 114 0.81 7.61 -6.92
CA ALA A 114 1.32 6.94 -5.72
C ALA A 114 2.58 7.63 -5.18
N MET A 115 3.50 8.05 -6.05
CA MET A 115 4.69 8.80 -5.66
C MET A 115 4.35 10.16 -5.04
N LEU A 116 3.37 10.90 -5.59
CA LEU A 116 2.88 12.14 -4.99
C LEU A 116 2.28 11.89 -3.60
N LEU A 117 1.43 10.87 -3.47
CA LEU A 117 0.78 10.50 -2.21
C LEU A 117 1.78 10.08 -1.13
N LEU A 118 2.87 9.40 -1.51
CA LEU A 118 3.97 9.09 -0.60
C LEU A 118 4.67 10.37 -0.16
N ARG A 119 5.04 11.26 -1.09
CA ARG A 119 5.70 12.54 -0.77
C ARG A 119 4.86 13.43 0.16
N LEU A 120 3.54 13.49 -0.03
CA LEU A 120 2.66 14.26 0.86
C LEU A 120 2.63 13.75 2.30
N GLY A 121 2.79 12.43 2.49
CA GLY A 121 2.74 11.79 3.82
C GLY A 121 4.08 11.83 4.55
N ARG A 122 5.16 11.41 3.89
CA ARG A 122 6.50 11.29 4.50
C ARG A 122 7.46 12.42 4.14
N GLY A 123 7.10 13.34 3.26
CA GLY A 123 8.04 14.31 2.71
C GLY A 123 8.95 13.72 1.62
N PRO A 124 9.82 14.54 1.02
CA PRO A 124 10.74 14.10 -0.03
C PRO A 124 11.80 13.12 0.49
N LEU A 125 12.37 12.33 -0.42
CA LEU A 125 13.55 11.51 -0.17
C LEU A 125 14.80 12.42 -0.15
N GLY A 126 15.76 12.14 0.74
CA GLY A 126 17.09 12.76 0.70
C GLY A 126 17.19 14.20 1.20
N ARG A 127 16.34 14.61 2.13
CA ARG A 127 16.54 15.83 2.92
C ARG A 127 16.99 15.48 4.33
#